data_AF-A0A7Z0Q4A5-F1
#
_entry.id   AF-A0A7Z0Q4A5-F1
#
_cell.length_a   1.000
_cell.length_b   1.000
_cell.length_c   1.000
_cell.angle_alpha   90.00
_cell.angle_beta   90.00
_cell.angle_gamma   90.00
#
_symmetry.space_group_name_H-M   'P 1'
#
loop_
_entity.id
_entity.type
_entity.pdbx_description
1 polymer ?
#
loop_
_entity_poly.entity_id
_entity_poly.type
_entity_poly.pdbx_seq_one_letter_code
_entity_poly.pdbx_strand_id
1 'polypeptide(L)' 'MAGRFAPRVPRGAGVPRQGGGPGLVRELVPGAPLDLPLVLGVLRRGAGDPSFRMTPDGAVWRATRTPLGP' A
#
# COMPACT_ATOMS: atom_id res chain seq x y z
N MET A 1 22.53 -11.49 20.18
CA MET A 1 22.45 -10.07 20.58
C MET A 1 21.26 -9.44 19.85
N ALA A 2 20.05 -9.62 20.37
CA ALA A 2 18.81 -9.15 19.74
C ALA A 2 18.29 -7.92 20.49
N GLY A 3 18.55 -6.73 19.96
CA GLY A 3 17.94 -5.49 20.44
C GLY A 3 16.55 -5.34 19.82
N ARG A 4 15.51 -5.71 20.57
CA ARG A 4 14.11 -5.42 20.24
C ARG A 4 13.95 -3.90 20.17
N PHE A 5 13.84 -3.34 18.96
CA PHE A 5 13.34 -1.99 18.78
C PHE A 5 11.81 -2.04 18.99
N ALA A 6 11.37 -1.71 20.20
CA ALA A 6 9.96 -1.53 20.50
C ALA A 6 9.68 -0.02 20.47
N PRO A 7 9.07 0.54 19.40
CA PRO A 7 8.66 1.93 19.42
C PRO A 7 7.66 2.12 20.58
N ARG A 8 8.00 3.01 21.51
CA ARG A 8 7.10 3.41 22.60
C ARG A 8 6.05 4.34 22.01
N VAL A 9 4.95 3.77 21.52
CA VAL A 9 3.78 4.56 21.11
C VAL A 9 3.12 5.10 22.38
N PRO A 10 2.97 6.43 22.56
CA PRO A 10 2.26 6.97 23.70
C PRO A 10 0.82 6.46 23.70
N ARG A 11 0.42 5.78 24.79
CA ARG A 11 -0.98 5.37 24.99
C ARG A 11 -1.82 6.64 25.09
N GLY A 12 -2.76 6.82 24.17
CA GLY A 12 -3.73 7.92 24.19
C GLY A 12 -3.65 8.91 23.02
N ALA A 13 -2.63 8.81 22.16
CA ALA A 13 -2.71 9.47 20.86
C ALA A 13 -3.77 8.73 20.02
N GLY A 14 -4.94 9.35 19.82
CA GLY A 14 -5.96 8.81 18.93
C GLY A 14 -5.34 8.54 17.56
N VAL A 15 -5.62 7.36 17.00
CA VAL A 15 -5.19 7.05 15.62
C VAL A 15 -5.83 8.11 14.73
N PRO A 16 -5.06 8.93 13.98
CA PRO A 16 -5.65 9.85 13.02
C PRO A 16 -6.49 9.03 12.05
N ARG A 17 -7.77 9.39 11.92
CA ARG A 17 -8.65 8.82 10.89
C ARG A 17 -8.39 9.61 9.61
N GLN A 18 -8.18 8.94 8.48
CA GLN A 18 -8.16 9.59 7.18
C GLN A 18 -9.49 10.34 7.01
N GLY A 19 -9.39 11.61 6.60
CA GLY A 19 -10.55 12.31 6.10
C GLY A 19 -10.94 11.70 4.75
N GLY A 20 -12.25 11.58 4.49
CA GLY A 20 -12.81 11.11 3.21
C GLY A 20 -12.60 12.07 2.04
N GLY A 21 -11.42 12.70 1.96
CA GLY A 21 -11.03 13.54 0.83
C GLY A 21 -10.90 12.73 -0.46
N PRO A 22 -10.96 13.40 -1.62
CA PRO A 22 -10.82 12.72 -2.90
C PRO A 22 -9.46 12.02 -3.01
N GLY A 23 -9.44 10.89 -3.71
CA GLY A 23 -8.19 10.19 -4.02
C GLY A 23 -7.24 11.08 -4.83
N LEU A 24 -5.95 11.05 -4.49
CA LEU A 24 -4.92 11.74 -5.26
C LEU A 24 -4.57 10.91 -6.51
N VAL A 25 -4.55 11.55 -7.67
CA VAL A 25 -4.23 10.91 -8.95
C VAL A 25 -2.96 11.53 -9.53
N ARG A 26 -2.09 10.68 -10.08
CA ARG A 26 -0.92 11.11 -10.85
C ARG A 26 -0.76 10.21 -12.07
N GLU A 27 -0.50 10.82 -13.21
CA GLU A 27 -0.07 10.13 -14.43
C GLU A 27 1.45 10.19 -14.55
N LEU A 28 2.07 9.08 -14.94
CA LEU A 28 3.52 8.99 -15.13
C LEU A 28 3.86 8.12 -16.34
N VAL A 29 4.86 8.55 -17.10
CA VAL A 29 5.48 7.74 -18.14
C VAL A 29 6.80 7.20 -17.59
N PRO A 30 7.01 5.87 -17.53
CA PRO A 30 8.26 5.31 -17.03
C PRO A 30 9.40 5.58 -18.03
N GLY A 31 10.62 5.80 -17.52
CA GLY A 31 11.80 6.02 -18.36
C GLY A 31 12.34 4.78 -19.06
N ALA A 32 11.78 3.60 -18.76
CA ALA A 32 12.10 2.32 -19.36
C ALA A 32 10.83 1.43 -19.38
N PRO A 33 10.81 0.36 -20.20
CA PRO A 33 9.71 -0.61 -20.19
C PRO A 33 9.43 -1.12 -18.78
N LEU A 34 8.15 -1.14 -18.38
CA LEU A 34 7.70 -1.57 -17.06
C LEU A 34 6.53 -2.55 -17.19
N ASP A 35 6.78 -3.81 -16.83
CA ASP A 35 5.75 -4.83 -16.71
C ASP A 35 5.15 -4.79 -15.28
N LEU A 36 3.98 -4.14 -15.14
CA LEU A 36 3.33 -3.96 -13.84
C LEU A 36 2.94 -5.29 -13.17
N PRO A 37 2.31 -6.27 -13.87
CA PRO A 37 2.03 -7.58 -13.29
C PRO A 37 3.27 -8.28 -12.76
N LEU A 38 4.36 -8.29 -13.53
CA LEU A 38 5.61 -8.94 -13.15
C LEU A 38 6.22 -8.27 -11.91
N VAL A 39 6.30 -6.94 -11.89
CA VAL A 39 6.96 -6.19 -10.80
C VAL A 39 6.13 -6.18 -9.52
N LEU A 40 4.81 -6.01 -9.61
CA LEU A 40 3.95 -5.87 -8.42
C LEU A 40 3.40 -7.20 -7.90
N GLY A 41 3.43 -8.27 -8.71
CA GLY A 41 2.88 -9.58 -8.34
C GLY A 41 3.50 -10.18 -7.08
N VAL A 42 4.77 -9.89 -6.81
CA VAL A 42 5.50 -10.37 -5.61
C VAL A 42 4.93 -9.82 -4.29
N LEU A 43 4.12 -8.75 -4.33
CA LEU A 43 3.52 -8.14 -3.15
C LEU A 43 2.24 -8.86 -2.68
N ARG A 44 1.68 -9.75 -3.50
CA ARG A 44 0.45 -10.50 -3.20
C ARG A 44 0.72 -11.57 -2.15
N ARG A 45 -0.13 -11.66 -1.13
CA ARG A 45 0.00 -12.63 -0.02
C ARG A 45 -0.70 -13.97 -0.23
N GLY A 46 -1.20 -14.22 -1.44
CA GLY A 46 -1.91 -15.44 -1.83
C GLY A 46 -3.10 -15.18 -2.75
N ALA A 47 -3.74 -16.25 -3.22
CA ALA A 47 -4.84 -16.18 -4.20
C ALA A 47 -6.03 -15.33 -3.71
N GLY A 48 -6.34 -15.37 -2.41
CA GLY A 48 -7.45 -14.63 -1.81
C GLY A 48 -7.08 -13.31 -1.14
N ASP A 49 -5.92 -12.70 -1.45
CA ASP A 49 -5.46 -11.49 -0.78
C ASP A 49 -6.44 -10.30 -0.99
N PRO A 50 -7.17 -9.85 0.04
CA PRO A 50 -8.12 -8.76 -0.11
C PRO A 50 -7.45 -7.40 -0.28
N SER A 51 -6.15 -7.30 0.03
CA SER A 51 -5.38 -6.06 -0.10
C SER A 51 -4.74 -5.90 -1.48
N PHE A 52 -4.95 -6.84 -2.41
CA PHE A 52 -4.32 -6.83 -3.72
C PHE A 52 -5.25 -7.38 -4.82
N ARG A 53 -5.42 -6.64 -5.91
CA ARG A 53 -6.21 -7.10 -7.07
C ARG A 53 -5.51 -6.71 -8.38
N MET A 54 -5.40 -7.66 -9.30
CA MET A 54 -5.10 -7.40 -10.71
C MET A 54 -6.39 -7.59 -11.51
N THR A 55 -6.68 -6.67 -12.41
CA THR A 55 -7.83 -6.75 -13.31
C THR A 55 -7.37 -7.09 -14.73
N PRO A 56 -8.24 -7.68 -15.58
CA PRO A 56 -7.86 -8.10 -16.93
C PRO A 56 -7.41 -6.97 -17.87
N ASP A 57 -7.80 -5.74 -17.57
CA ASP A 57 -7.38 -4.51 -18.25
C ASP A 57 -5.96 -4.05 -17.84
N GLY A 58 -5.28 -4.82 -16.98
CA GLY A 58 -3.92 -4.53 -16.53
C GLY A 58 -3.84 -3.60 -15.32
N ALA A 59 -4.98 -3.14 -14.75
CA ALA A 59 -4.93 -2.32 -13.55
C ALA A 59 -4.54 -3.15 -12.32
N VAL A 60 -3.78 -2.52 -11.42
CA VAL A 60 -3.34 -3.12 -10.15
C VAL A 60 -3.80 -2.25 -8.99
N TRP A 61 -4.56 -2.85 -8.07
CA TRP A 61 -5.04 -2.23 -6.85
C TRP A 61 -4.29 -2.81 -5.66
N ARG A 62 -3.78 -1.95 -4.78
CA ARG A 62 -3.14 -2.36 -3.53
C ARG A 62 -3.52 -1.45 -2.37
N ALA A 63 -4.07 -2.02 -1.31
CA ALA A 63 -4.28 -1.31 -0.07
C ALA A 63 -2.95 -1.17 0.69
N THR A 64 -2.63 0.04 1.14
CA THR A 64 -1.46 0.32 1.97
C THR A 64 -1.83 1.22 3.13
N ARG A 65 -1.14 1.08 4.26
CA ARG A 65 -1.27 2.03 5.36
C ARG A 65 -0.38 3.23 5.06
N THR A 66 -0.97 4.42 5.11
CA THR A 66 -0.22 5.68 5.06
C THR A 66 -0.04 6.20 6.50
N PRO A 67 0.89 7.15 6.75
CA PRO A 67 0.97 7.83 8.05
C PRO A 67 -0.34 8.51 8.49
N LEU A 68 -1.26 8.75 7.56
CA LEU A 68 -2.57 9.36 7.81
C LEU A 68 -3.61 8.38 8.39
N GLY A 69 -3.26 7.10 8.57
CA GLY A 69 -4.18 6.07 9.07
C GLY A 69 -5.00 5.41 7.96
N PRO A 70 -6.04 4.63 8.30
CA PRO A 70 -7.19 4.32 7.44
C PRO A 70 -8.26 5.43 7.48
#